data_AF-A0A7C4IA39-F1
#
_entry.id   AF-A0A7C4IA39-F1
#
_cell.length_a   1.000
_cell.length_b   1.000
_cell.length_c   1.000
_cell.angle_alpha   90.00
_cell.angle_beta   90.00
_cell.angle_gamma   90.00
#
_symmetry.space_group_name_H-M   'P 1'
#
loop_
_entity.id
_entity.type
_entity.pdbx_description
1 polymer ?
#
loop_
_entity_poly.entity_id
_entity_poly.type
_entity_poly.pdbx_seq_one_letter_code
_entity_poly.pdbx_strand_id
1 'polypeptide(L)'
;MLLLTRQILKAGICTEPAPAPNDDWRADGERIQDEILRLLGRALAIRQVDAGSCNGCELEIHALNNAFYDLERFGLRFVASPRHAA
;
A
#
# COMPACT_ATOMS: atom_id res chain seq x y z
N MET A 1 -25.03 26.82 21.37
CA MET A 1 -24.47 26.75 20.00
C MET A 1 -23.64 27.97 19.59
N LEU A 2 -24.06 29.21 19.86
CA LEU A 2 -23.35 30.43 19.44
C LEU A 2 -21.89 30.58 19.94
N LEU A 3 -21.57 30.02 21.11
CA LEU A 3 -20.22 30.13 21.68
C LEU A 3 -19.18 29.33 20.90
N LEU A 4 -19.55 28.15 20.40
CA LEU A 4 -18.65 27.27 19.66
C LEU A 4 -18.29 27.88 18.30
N THR A 5 -19.28 28.42 17.59
CA THR A 5 -19.08 29.11 16.30
C THR A 5 -18.19 30.34 16.46
N ARG A 6 -18.37 31.11 17.55
CA ARG A 6 -17.51 32.27 17.86
C ARG A 6 -16.07 31.86 18.17
N GLN A 7 -15.87 30.72 18.83
CA GLN A 7 -14.52 30.18 19.08
C GLN A 7 -13.85 29.69 17.79
N ILE A 8 -14.58 28.96 16.93
CA ILE A 8 -14.06 28.48 15.64
C ILE A 8 -13.64 29.66 14.75
N LEU A 9 -14.47 30.71 14.67
CA LEU A 9 -14.15 31.92 13.91
C LEU A 9 -12.96 32.71 14.49
N LYS A 10 -12.79 32.71 15.82
CA LYS A 10 -11.65 33.35 16.48
C LYS A 10 -10.34 32.56 16.31
N ALA A 11 -10.41 31.24 16.40
CA ALA A 11 -9.23 30.37 16.29
C ALA A 11 -8.73 30.29 14.84
N GLY A 12 -9.66 30.30 13.87
CA GLY A 12 -9.31 30.16 12.46
C GLY A 12 -8.69 28.79 12.15
N ILE A 13 -8.01 28.71 11.01
CA ILE A 13 -7.22 27.52 10.64
C ILE A 13 -5.87 27.64 11.32
N CYS A 14 -5.66 26.86 12.38
CA CYS A 14 -4.39 26.85 13.12
C CYS A 14 -3.29 26.01 12.44
N THR A 15 -3.62 25.28 11.37
CA THR A 15 -2.66 24.47 10.62
C THR A 15 -1.93 25.33 9.60
N GLU A 16 -0.67 24.98 9.33
CA GLU A 16 0.07 25.57 8.23
C GLU A 16 -0.68 25.34 6.89
N PRO A 17 -0.58 26.30 5.94
CA PRO A 17 -1.14 26.10 4.61
C PRO A 17 -0.51 24.88 3.97
N ALA A 18 -1.31 24.10 3.23
CA ALA A 18 -0.78 23.00 2.44
C ALA A 18 0.35 23.51 1.52
N PRO A 19 1.44 22.74 1.37
CA PRO A 19 2.50 23.13 0.45
C PRO A 19 1.94 23.30 -0.96
N ALA A 20 2.53 24.23 -1.73
CA ALA A 20 2.17 24.39 -3.14
C ALA A 20 2.34 23.04 -3.87
N PRO A 21 1.44 22.69 -4.80
CA PRO A 21 1.61 21.51 -5.63
C PRO A 21 2.98 21.56 -6.30
N ASN A 22 3.81 20.55 -6.02
CA ASN A 22 5.09 20.36 -6.66
C ASN A 22 5.04 19.00 -7.37
N ASP A 23 5.33 18.99 -8.67
CA ASP A 23 5.40 17.79 -9.50
C ASP A 23 6.85 17.31 -9.74
N ASP A 24 7.86 17.93 -9.13
CA ASP A 24 9.28 17.56 -9.26
C ASP A 24 9.53 16.08 -8.95
N TRP A 25 8.77 15.49 -8.01
CA TRP A 25 8.85 14.07 -7.66
C TRP A 25 8.41 13.13 -8.80
N ARG A 26 7.62 13.63 -9.77
CA ARG A 26 7.20 12.87 -10.95
C ARG A 26 8.35 12.65 -11.92
N ALA A 27 9.35 13.53 -11.94
CA ALA A 27 10.48 13.45 -12.86
C ALA A 27 11.29 12.14 -12.69
N ASP A 28 11.34 11.61 -11.47
CA ASP A 28 12.04 10.37 -11.14
C ASP A 28 11.11 9.14 -11.09
N GLY A 29 9.80 9.31 -11.28
CA GLY A 29 8.82 8.24 -11.05
C GLY A 29 9.08 7.00 -11.90
N GLU A 30 9.34 7.18 -13.19
CA GLU A 30 9.64 6.07 -14.11
C GLU A 30 10.94 5.36 -13.74
N ARG A 31 12.00 6.12 -13.44
CA ARG A 31 13.30 5.57 -13.02
C ARG A 31 13.18 4.74 -11.74
N ILE A 32 12.47 5.25 -10.75
CA ILE A 32 12.25 4.56 -9.47
C ILE A 32 11.43 3.28 -9.71
N GLN A 33 10.40 3.36 -10.55
CA GLN A 33 9.58 2.20 -10.87
C GLN A 33 10.37 1.11 -11.59
N ASP A 34 11.21 1.47 -12.56
CA ASP A 34 12.11 0.54 -13.24
C ASP A 34 13.11 -0.11 -12.27
N GLU A 35 13.66 0.68 -11.34
CA GLU A 35 14.58 0.19 -10.32
C GLU A 35 13.90 -0.80 -9.36
N ILE A 36 12.68 -0.48 -8.91
CA ILE A 36 11.84 -1.37 -8.10
C ILE A 36 11.56 -2.69 -8.83
N LEU A 37 11.12 -2.62 -10.10
CA LEU A 37 10.83 -3.82 -10.89
C LEU A 37 12.08 -4.66 -11.12
N ARG A 38 13.24 -4.02 -11.31
CA ARG A 38 14.51 -4.72 -11.46
C ARG A 38 14.93 -5.46 -10.19
N LEU A 39 14.68 -4.87 -9.01
CA LEU A 39 15.07 -5.42 -7.71
C LEU A 39 14.06 -6.47 -7.20
N LEU A 40 12.76 -6.17 -7.28
CA LEU A 40 11.68 -6.93 -6.64
C LEU A 40 10.87 -7.78 -7.63
N GLY A 41 10.89 -7.47 -8.93
CA GLY A 41 10.05 -8.12 -9.94
C GLY A 41 10.39 -9.59 -10.26
N ARG A 42 11.34 -10.19 -9.54
CA ARG A 42 11.81 -11.57 -9.72
C ARG A 42 11.47 -12.48 -8.54
N ALA A 43 11.15 -11.91 -7.39
CA ALA A 43 10.98 -12.65 -6.13
C ALA A 43 10.12 -11.83 -5.16
N LEU A 44 8.85 -11.60 -5.52
CA LEU A 44 7.92 -10.81 -4.74
C LEU A 44 7.34 -11.63 -3.58
N ALA A 45 7.57 -11.16 -2.36
CA ALA A 45 7.01 -11.75 -1.15
C ALA A 45 5.84 -10.90 -0.63
N ILE A 46 4.63 -11.45 -0.72
CA ILE A 46 3.38 -10.74 -0.48
C ILE A 46 2.85 -11.09 0.92
N ARG A 47 2.50 -10.09 1.73
CA ARG A 47 1.71 -10.27 2.94
C ARG A 47 0.29 -9.77 2.72
N GLN A 48 -0.67 -10.68 2.60
CA GLN A 48 -2.08 -10.32 2.63
C GLN A 48 -2.45 -9.85 4.05
N VAL A 49 -3.27 -8.80 4.17
CA VAL A 49 -3.79 -8.31 5.44
C VAL A 49 -5.30 -8.32 5.34
N ASP A 50 -5.95 -9.16 6.14
CA ASP A 50 -7.40 -9.18 6.28
C ASP A 50 -7.85 -8.11 7.28
N ALA A 51 -8.81 -7.27 6.87
CA ALA A 51 -9.41 -6.20 7.66
C ALA A 51 -10.93 -6.36 7.84
N GLY A 52 -11.45 -7.58 7.69
CA GLY A 52 -12.87 -7.91 7.83
C GLY A 52 -13.47 -8.58 6.60
N SER A 53 -12.93 -9.74 6.23
CA SER A 53 -13.34 -10.51 5.05
C SER A 53 -14.50 -11.49 5.30
N CYS A 54 -15.01 -12.06 4.20
CA CYS A 54 -15.86 -13.25 4.19
C CYS A 54 -15.06 -14.56 4.10
N ASN A 55 -13.74 -14.51 4.25
CA ASN A 55 -12.79 -15.63 4.10
C ASN A 55 -12.73 -16.27 2.69
N GLY A 56 -13.44 -15.72 1.69
CA GLY A 56 -13.42 -16.24 0.32
C GLY A 56 -12.09 -16.00 -0.38
N CYS A 57 -11.57 -14.76 -0.30
CA CYS A 57 -10.31 -14.39 -0.93
C CYS A 57 -9.12 -15.16 -0.34
N GLU A 58 -9.16 -15.45 0.96
CA GLU A 58 -8.16 -16.17 1.71
C GLU A 58 -8.08 -17.63 1.27
N LEU A 59 -9.22 -18.26 1.01
CA LEU A 59 -9.28 -19.60 0.44
C LEU A 59 -8.68 -19.64 -0.96
N GLU A 60 -8.97 -18.64 -1.80
CA GLU A 60 -8.37 -18.53 -3.13
C GLU A 60 -6.86 -18.28 -3.05
N ILE A 61 -6.40 -17.43 -2.13
CA ILE A 61 -4.96 -17.22 -1.88
C ILE A 61 -4.29 -18.54 -1.47
N HIS A 62 -4.93 -19.33 -0.60
CA HIS A 62 -4.43 -20.67 -0.27
C HIS A 62 -4.39 -21.58 -1.50
N ALA A 63 -5.41 -21.56 -2.35
CA ALA A 63 -5.44 -22.33 -3.59
C ALA A 63 -4.30 -21.91 -4.54
N LEU A 64 -4.02 -20.62 -4.70
CA LEU A 64 -2.93 -20.13 -5.56
C LEU A 64 -1.54 -20.67 -5.19
N ASN A 65 -1.32 -21.05 -3.93
CA ASN A 65 -0.05 -21.63 -3.48
C ASN A 65 0.07 -23.14 -3.76
N ASN A 66 -0.96 -23.79 -4.30
CA ASN A 66 -0.90 -25.22 -4.62
C ASN A 66 -0.16 -25.47 -5.96
N ALA A 67 0.17 -26.73 -6.21
CA ALA A 67 0.88 -27.14 -7.43
C ALA A 67 0.05 -27.03 -8.73
N PHE A 68 -1.27 -26.82 -8.64
CA PHE A 68 -2.12 -26.65 -9.81
C PHE A 68 -1.96 -25.24 -10.41
N TYR A 69 -1.87 -24.23 -9.56
CA TYR A 69 -1.65 -22.84 -9.97
C TYR A 69 -0.17 -22.44 -9.96
N ASP A 70 0.62 -23.03 -9.07
CA ASP A 70 2.08 -22.90 -8.98
C ASP A 70 2.58 -21.45 -9.12
N LEU A 71 2.03 -20.57 -8.27
CA LEU A 71 2.35 -19.15 -8.28
C LEU A 71 3.86 -18.87 -8.04
N GLU A 72 4.53 -19.76 -7.30
CA GLU A 72 5.97 -19.67 -7.00
C GLU A 72 6.84 -19.77 -8.26
N ARG A 73 6.39 -20.45 -9.32
CA ARG A 73 7.09 -20.50 -10.61
C ARG A 73 7.27 -19.12 -11.25
N PHE A 74 6.40 -18.17 -10.93
CA PHE A 74 6.48 -16.80 -11.39
C PHE A 74 7.27 -15.88 -10.45
N GLY A 75 7.90 -16.44 -9.40
CA GLY A 75 8.63 -15.68 -8.40
C GLY A 75 7.73 -14.93 -7.43
N LEU A 76 6.47 -15.35 -7.29
CA LEU A 76 5.52 -14.76 -6.35
C LEU A 76 5.26 -15.73 -5.19
N ARG A 77 5.21 -15.25 -3.95
CA ARG A 77 4.85 -16.10 -2.80
C ARG A 77 4.14 -15.31 -1.71
N PHE A 78 3.26 -15.97 -0.97
CA PHE A 78 2.63 -15.38 0.21
C PHE A 78 3.43 -15.70 1.48
N VAL A 79 3.72 -14.68 2.28
CA VAL A 79 4.47 -14.82 3.54
C VAL A 79 3.57 -14.56 4.75
N ALA A 80 3.82 -15.31 5.84
CA ALA A 80 3.04 -15.18 7.08
C ALA A 80 3.41 -13.93 7.91
N SER A 81 4.67 -13.48 7.80
CA SER A 81 5.20 -12.37 8.60
C SER A 81 5.43 -11.14 7.72
N PRO A 82 5.02 -9.94 8.16
CA PRO A 82 5.33 -8.70 7.45
C PRO A 82 6.85 -8.43 7.38
N ARG A 83 7.66 -9.03 8.27
CA ARG A 83 9.13 -8.91 8.23
C ARG A 83 9.77 -9.58 7.01
N HIS A 84 9.02 -10.43 6.31
CA HIS A 84 9.51 -11.17 5.15
C HIS A 84 8.87 -10.70 3.83
N ALA A 85 8.06 -9.63 3.86
CA ALA A 85 7.45 -9.05 2.67
C ALA A 85 8.43 -8.05 2.03
N ALA A 86 8.71 -8.24 0.75
CA ALA A 86 9.59 -7.41 -0.08
C ALA A 86 9.20 -7.59 -1.55
#